data_AF-A0A9D8G9F6-F1
#
_entry.id   AF-A0A9D8G9F6-F1
#
_cell.length_a   1.000
_cell.length_b   1.000
_cell.length_c   1.000
_cell.angle_alpha   90.00
_cell.angle_beta   90.00
_cell.angle_gamma   90.00
#
_symmetry.space_group_name_H-M   'P 1'
#
loop_
_entity.id
_entity.type
_entity.pdbx_description
1 polymer ?
#
loop_
_entity_poly.entity_id
_entity_poly.type
_entity_poly.pdbx_seq_one_letter_code
_entity_poly.pdbx_strand_id
1 'polypeptide(L)'
;MRRKVIWWLLATTAIAVVVVVSVFLISRPSPTIPSVPPEKNAYLVWGRIMQPENDLQTRMRMFPGILKCEAYISPPYLTVQQGVTSFTEIQVMTKAFRTEAVFRMIEGKRPESLDLLAATYHMGQMLSSCPRLVERLIGTALKSASLPGIEIYALNACESKSEFEQVREVLERLGKHNLSLTEDELYHLEPAPLLARLLTRGRRENYRMVKMVMDVSDSHFELLRMATAAKYRFVAHGQFPKTVEEFAPLLAQGLPNDPFTKKPLNFISTSNSLLCYSVGPDQIDDHASIQYDPTNGTMSTGDICLEVPRKREFPFPRGGLHSANLAEFRRAFPNDLPFDPFASTRGKPLGTTATVAGGIYIYSYGPDLDERKIPPYGTSHTLQVQYDPTNGIISEGDLFIRILP
;
A
#
# COMPACT_ATOMS: atom_id res chain seq x y z
N MET A 1 -24.05 -5.25 -9.46
CA MET A 1 -23.79 -3.89 -10.00
C MET A 1 -24.17 -2.76 -9.04
N ARG A 2 -25.37 -2.71 -8.44
CA ARG A 2 -25.80 -1.60 -7.56
C ARG A 2 -24.89 -1.30 -6.35
N ARG A 3 -24.13 -2.28 -5.85
CA ARG A 3 -23.25 -2.14 -4.67
C ARG A 3 -21.91 -1.44 -4.93
N LYS A 4 -21.33 -1.58 -6.14
CA LYS A 4 -20.08 -0.86 -6.53
C LYS A 4 -20.30 0.64 -6.71
N VAL A 5 -21.51 1.02 -7.12
CA VAL A 5 -21.92 2.42 -7.31
C VAL A 5 -22.03 3.16 -5.98
N ILE A 6 -22.37 2.46 -4.89
CA ILE A 6 -22.54 3.06 -3.55
C ILE A 6 -21.19 3.40 -2.90
N TRP A 7 -20.14 2.57 -3.05
CA TRP A 7 -18.80 2.89 -2.53
C TRP A 7 -18.15 4.05 -3.30
N TRP A 8 -18.32 4.08 -4.62
CA TRP A 8 -17.86 5.21 -5.44
C TRP A 8 -18.64 6.47 -5.09
N LEU A 9 -19.97 6.39 -4.90
CA LEU A 9 -20.80 7.50 -4.41
C LEU A 9 -20.42 7.95 -2.99
N LEU A 10 -20.20 7.07 -2.03
CA LEU A 10 -19.85 7.46 -0.65
C LEU A 10 -18.44 8.05 -0.56
N ALA A 11 -17.46 7.51 -1.30
CA ALA A 11 -16.14 8.10 -1.42
C ALA A 11 -16.21 9.47 -2.10
N THR A 12 -16.92 9.60 -3.23
CA THR A 12 -17.11 10.89 -3.91
C THR A 12 -17.97 11.88 -3.12
N THR A 13 -18.94 11.44 -2.32
CA THR A 13 -19.79 12.32 -1.49
C THR A 13 -19.04 12.79 -0.25
N ALA A 14 -18.25 11.91 0.39
CA ALA A 14 -17.34 12.31 1.46
C ALA A 14 -16.27 13.28 0.92
N ILE A 15 -15.73 13.04 -0.27
CA ILE A 15 -14.78 13.96 -0.92
C ILE A 15 -15.46 15.28 -1.30
N ALA A 16 -16.66 15.27 -1.88
CA ALA A 16 -17.39 16.47 -2.30
C ALA A 16 -17.80 17.35 -1.11
N VAL A 17 -18.24 16.75 0.00
CA VAL A 17 -18.58 17.48 1.23
C VAL A 17 -17.33 18.16 1.81
N VAL A 18 -16.15 17.53 1.70
CA VAL A 18 -14.92 18.15 2.22
C VAL A 18 -14.35 19.23 1.27
N VAL A 19 -14.54 19.10 -0.04
CA VAL A 19 -14.17 20.14 -1.02
C VAL A 19 -14.95 21.44 -0.77
N VAL A 20 -16.25 21.36 -0.43
CA VAL A 20 -17.08 22.56 -0.15
C VAL A 20 -16.67 23.24 1.16
N VAL A 21 -16.26 22.49 2.19
CA VAL A 21 -15.83 23.05 3.49
C VAL A 21 -14.44 23.69 3.41
N SER A 22 -13.57 23.20 2.52
CA SER A 22 -12.18 23.68 2.38
C SER A 22 -12.08 25.09 1.80
N VAL A 23 -13.08 25.58 1.07
CA VAL A 23 -13.10 26.92 0.46
C VAL A 23 -13.25 28.04 1.51
N PHE A 24 -13.74 27.74 2.72
CA PHE A 24 -14.06 28.76 3.74
C PHE A 24 -12.97 29.06 4.79
N LEU A 25 -11.79 28.43 4.73
CA LEU A 25 -10.76 28.50 5.80
C LEU A 25 -9.45 29.24 5.44
N ILE A 26 -9.45 30.12 4.44
CA ILE A 26 -8.22 30.62 3.79
C ILE A 26 -7.40 31.69 4.58
N SER A 27 -7.87 32.23 5.71
CA SER A 27 -7.27 33.49 6.24
C SER A 27 -6.50 33.45 7.56
N ARG A 28 -5.83 32.34 7.95
CA ARG A 28 -4.96 32.35 9.15
C ARG A 28 -3.46 32.46 8.79
N PRO A 29 -2.70 33.36 9.45
CA PRO A 29 -1.26 33.43 9.28
C PRO A 29 -0.61 32.13 9.78
N SER A 30 0.34 31.62 9.00
CA SER A 30 1.00 30.36 9.31
C SER A 30 2.05 30.53 10.40
N PRO A 31 2.19 29.56 11.32
CA PRO A 31 3.27 29.59 12.30
C PRO A 31 4.64 29.60 11.60
N THR A 32 5.60 30.34 12.16
CA THR A 32 6.99 30.33 11.71
C THR A 32 7.60 28.94 11.98
N ILE A 33 7.74 28.15 10.93
CA ILE A 33 8.34 26.81 11.01
C ILE A 33 9.87 26.94 10.96
N PRO A 34 10.63 26.24 11.80
CA PRO A 34 12.09 26.21 11.71
C PRO A 34 12.55 25.77 10.31
N SER A 35 13.59 26.42 9.80
CA SER A 35 14.11 26.18 8.44
C SER A 35 14.74 24.79 8.34
N VAL A 36 13.99 23.81 7.84
CA VAL A 36 14.55 22.52 7.42
C VAL A 36 15.20 22.69 6.05
N PRO A 37 16.44 22.18 5.84
CA PRO A 37 17.08 22.22 4.54
C PRO A 37 16.16 21.63 3.44
N PRO A 38 16.03 22.25 2.26
CA PRO A 38 15.09 21.82 1.23
C PRO A 38 15.19 20.34 0.84
N GLU A 39 16.39 19.79 0.86
CA GLU A 39 16.69 18.39 0.56
C GLU A 39 16.23 17.38 1.63
N LYS A 40 15.96 17.86 2.86
CA LYS A 40 15.41 17.05 3.94
C LYS A 40 13.88 17.17 4.05
N ASN A 41 13.27 18.07 3.27
CA ASN A 41 11.82 18.21 3.22
C ASN A 41 11.22 17.24 2.20
N ALA A 42 10.49 16.25 2.70
CA ALA A 42 9.91 15.19 1.89
C ALA A 42 8.93 15.71 0.83
N TYR A 43 8.19 16.79 1.10
CA TYR A 43 7.26 17.37 0.14
C TYR A 43 7.97 18.07 -1.02
N LEU A 44 9.11 18.72 -0.77
CA LEU A 44 9.90 19.35 -1.84
C LEU A 44 10.59 18.29 -2.72
N VAL A 45 11.04 17.19 -2.13
CA VAL A 45 11.53 16.03 -2.89
C VAL A 45 10.41 15.44 -3.75
N TRP A 46 9.24 15.20 -3.16
CA TRP A 46 8.08 14.69 -3.89
C TRP A 46 7.64 15.63 -5.02
N GLY A 47 7.50 16.94 -4.76
CA GLY A 47 7.12 17.93 -5.77
C GLY A 47 8.10 17.98 -6.95
N ARG A 48 9.41 17.79 -6.71
CA ARG A 48 10.41 17.67 -7.79
C ARG A 48 10.26 16.38 -8.58
N ILE A 49 9.94 15.27 -7.94
CA ILE A 49 9.69 13.99 -8.61
C ILE A 49 8.45 14.10 -9.50
N MET A 50 7.39 14.75 -9.02
CA MET A 50 6.10 14.84 -9.71
C MET A 50 6.01 15.90 -10.81
N GLN A 51 7.12 16.55 -11.16
CA GLN A 51 7.10 17.51 -12.26
C GLN A 51 6.67 16.84 -13.59
N PRO A 52 5.84 17.50 -14.42
CA PRO A 52 5.30 16.92 -15.64
C PRO A 52 6.36 16.40 -16.61
N GLU A 53 7.52 17.07 -16.69
CA GLU A 53 8.64 16.70 -17.56
C GLU A 53 9.33 15.38 -17.17
N ASN A 54 9.11 14.88 -15.95
CA ASN A 54 9.65 13.59 -15.55
C ASN A 54 8.76 12.47 -16.07
N ASP A 55 9.30 11.61 -16.92
CA ASP A 55 8.66 10.35 -17.33
C ASP A 55 8.55 9.36 -16.16
N LEU A 56 7.83 8.25 -16.37
CA LEU A 56 7.64 7.23 -15.33
C LEU A 56 8.96 6.69 -14.78
N GLN A 57 9.92 6.42 -15.67
CA GLN A 57 11.19 5.80 -15.33
C GLN A 57 12.06 6.73 -14.47
N THR A 58 12.05 8.02 -14.80
CA THR A 58 12.72 9.09 -14.05
C THR A 58 12.08 9.23 -12.68
N ARG A 59 10.74 9.26 -12.61
CA ARG A 59 10.01 9.28 -11.34
C ARG A 59 10.41 8.08 -10.47
N MET A 60 10.32 6.87 -10.99
CA MET A 60 10.67 5.63 -10.27
C MET A 60 12.12 5.61 -9.77
N ARG A 61 13.06 6.13 -10.56
CA ARG A 61 14.48 6.20 -10.17
C ARG A 61 14.71 7.19 -9.03
N MET A 62 14.01 8.31 -9.05
CA MET A 62 14.15 9.36 -8.03
C MET A 62 13.36 9.07 -6.75
N PHE A 63 12.25 8.34 -6.87
CA PHE A 63 11.27 8.16 -5.80
C PHE A 63 11.83 7.58 -4.49
N PRO A 64 12.73 6.57 -4.50
CA PRO A 64 13.42 6.11 -3.29
C PRO A 64 14.14 7.21 -2.51
N GLY A 65 14.50 8.33 -3.14
CA GLY A 65 15.10 9.48 -2.47
C GLY A 65 14.24 10.06 -1.34
N ILE A 66 12.92 9.84 -1.37
CA ILE A 66 12.01 10.30 -0.31
C ILE A 66 12.28 9.63 1.04
N LEU A 67 12.82 8.41 1.05
CA LEU A 67 13.17 7.68 2.27
C LEU A 67 14.29 8.33 3.09
N LYS A 68 15.04 9.27 2.49
CA LYS A 68 16.09 10.04 3.15
C LYS A 68 15.54 11.27 3.90
N CYS A 69 14.25 11.55 3.75
CA CYS A 69 13.63 12.71 4.36
C CYS A 69 13.08 12.32 5.74
N GLU A 70 13.52 13.03 6.77
CA GLU A 70 13.08 12.79 8.16
C GLU A 70 11.94 13.72 8.57
N ALA A 71 11.74 14.82 7.82
CA ALA A 71 10.79 15.86 8.16
C ALA A 71 9.48 15.71 7.37
N TYR A 72 8.41 15.33 8.08
CA TYR A 72 7.01 15.44 7.62
C TYR A 72 6.44 16.85 7.78
N ILE A 73 7.30 17.84 7.58
CA ILE A 73 6.90 19.23 7.74
C ILE A 73 6.14 19.61 6.46
N SER A 74 4.82 19.54 6.57
CA SER A 74 3.92 20.15 5.60
C SER A 74 4.31 21.62 5.48
N PRO A 75 4.77 22.10 4.32
CA PRO A 75 4.88 23.54 4.14
C PRO A 75 3.46 24.09 4.28
N PRO A 76 3.26 25.20 5.00
CA PRO A 76 1.94 25.73 5.33
C PRO A 76 1.07 26.08 4.10
N TYR A 77 1.62 25.99 2.88
CA TYR A 77 1.02 26.46 1.63
C TYR A 77 1.21 25.53 0.43
N LEU A 78 1.44 24.21 0.60
CA LEU A 78 1.28 23.28 -0.54
C LEU A 78 -0.20 23.05 -0.94
N THR A 79 -1.09 23.94 -0.51
CA THR A 79 -2.38 24.17 -1.16
C THR A 79 -2.18 24.65 -2.59
N VAL A 80 -2.48 23.77 -3.53
CA VAL A 80 -3.21 24.06 -4.78
C VAL A 80 -2.50 24.91 -5.85
N GLN A 81 -1.62 25.86 -5.48
CA GLN A 81 -1.05 26.80 -6.45
C GLN A 81 0.03 26.20 -7.38
N GLN A 82 0.61 25.05 -7.03
CA GLN A 82 1.61 24.37 -7.88
C GLN A 82 1.07 23.14 -8.61
N GLY A 83 -0.26 23.01 -8.76
CA GLY A 83 -0.84 21.87 -9.48
C GLY A 83 -0.79 20.60 -8.65
N VAL A 84 -1.46 20.61 -7.49
CA VAL A 84 -1.59 19.40 -6.65
C VAL A 84 -2.13 18.27 -7.51
N THR A 85 -1.30 17.25 -7.69
CA THR A 85 -1.64 15.97 -8.31
C THR A 85 -2.94 15.47 -7.71
N SER A 86 -3.96 15.22 -8.53
CA SER A 86 -5.28 14.80 -8.02
C SER A 86 -5.14 13.49 -7.24
N PHE A 87 -6.06 13.20 -6.30
CA PHE A 87 -6.03 11.93 -5.56
C PHE A 87 -5.95 10.72 -6.50
N THR A 88 -6.71 10.75 -7.60
CA THR A 88 -6.70 9.72 -8.64
C THR A 88 -5.29 9.52 -9.20
N GLU A 89 -4.58 10.58 -9.52
CA GLU A 89 -3.22 10.50 -10.06
C GLU A 89 -2.23 9.90 -9.05
N ILE A 90 -2.32 10.30 -7.78
CA ILE A 90 -1.46 9.72 -6.72
C ILE A 90 -1.78 8.23 -6.52
N GLN A 91 -3.05 7.86 -6.60
CA GLN A 91 -3.50 6.47 -6.53
C GLN A 91 -2.98 5.65 -7.71
N VAL A 92 -3.10 6.16 -8.94
CA VAL A 92 -2.56 5.52 -10.15
C VAL A 92 -1.06 5.32 -10.03
N MET A 93 -0.32 6.34 -9.63
CA MET A 93 1.12 6.23 -9.43
C MET A 93 1.49 5.18 -8.38
N THR A 94 0.78 5.15 -7.25
CA THR A 94 0.99 4.14 -6.19
C THR A 94 0.81 2.72 -6.71
N LYS A 95 -0.22 2.50 -7.53
CA LYS A 95 -0.44 1.20 -8.18
C LYS A 95 0.63 0.89 -9.22
N ALA A 96 1.05 1.87 -10.02
CA ALA A 96 2.11 1.69 -11.01
C ALA A 96 3.46 1.34 -10.36
N PHE A 97 3.84 2.02 -9.26
CA PHE A 97 5.05 1.72 -8.51
C PHE A 97 4.99 0.34 -7.85
N ARG A 98 3.83 -0.07 -7.35
CA ARG A 98 3.64 -1.43 -6.85
C ARG A 98 3.80 -2.48 -7.96
N THR A 99 3.19 -2.28 -9.13
CA THR A 99 3.33 -3.17 -10.28
C THR A 99 4.79 -3.28 -10.72
N GLU A 100 5.48 -2.14 -10.85
CA GLU A 100 6.89 -2.09 -11.19
C GLU A 100 7.77 -2.79 -10.15
N ALA A 101 7.46 -2.65 -8.87
CA ALA A 101 8.18 -3.37 -7.82
C ALA A 101 8.05 -4.90 -8.01
N VAL A 102 6.88 -5.40 -8.44
CA VAL A 102 6.69 -6.81 -8.80
C VAL A 102 7.54 -7.19 -10.02
N PHE A 103 7.55 -6.36 -11.05
CA PHE A 103 8.41 -6.57 -12.22
C PHE A 103 9.88 -6.65 -11.84
N ARG A 104 10.37 -5.77 -10.97
CA ARG A 104 11.73 -5.81 -10.44
C ARG A 104 12.03 -7.06 -9.65
N MET A 105 11.08 -7.59 -8.87
CA MET A 105 11.25 -8.89 -8.20
C MET A 105 11.42 -10.03 -9.21
N ILE A 106 10.65 -10.01 -10.31
CA ILE A 106 10.75 -11.00 -11.40
C ILE A 106 12.08 -10.87 -12.14
N GLU A 107 12.61 -9.66 -12.32
CA GLU A 107 13.92 -9.39 -12.91
C GLU A 107 15.11 -9.64 -11.96
N GLY A 108 14.87 -10.02 -10.70
CA GLY A 108 15.92 -10.21 -9.69
C GLY A 108 16.46 -8.93 -9.05
N LYS A 109 15.89 -7.76 -9.39
CA LYS A 109 16.21 -6.43 -8.82
C LYS A 109 15.48 -6.20 -7.48
N ARG A 110 15.71 -7.12 -6.53
CA ARG A 110 15.00 -7.15 -5.24
C ARG A 110 15.29 -5.91 -4.37
N PRO A 111 16.53 -5.43 -4.19
CA PRO A 111 16.77 -4.24 -3.37
C PRO A 111 15.99 -3.01 -3.88
N GLU A 112 15.99 -2.79 -5.19
CA GLU A 112 15.29 -1.68 -5.83
C GLU A 112 13.77 -1.78 -5.68
N SER A 113 13.24 -3.02 -5.70
CA SER A 113 11.82 -3.28 -5.42
C SER A 113 11.44 -2.87 -4.00
N LEU A 114 12.23 -3.28 -2.99
CA LEU A 114 11.99 -2.93 -1.60
C LEU A 114 12.04 -1.43 -1.37
N ASP A 115 13.04 -0.74 -1.93
CA ASP A 115 13.19 0.71 -1.83
C ASP A 115 11.97 1.45 -2.44
N LEU A 116 11.50 1.01 -3.61
CA LEU A 116 10.33 1.59 -4.27
C LEU A 116 9.05 1.39 -3.45
N LEU A 117 8.84 0.19 -2.91
CA LEU A 117 7.68 -0.12 -2.07
C LEU A 117 7.70 0.66 -0.75
N ALA A 118 8.85 0.71 -0.09
CA ALA A 118 9.04 1.44 1.15
C ALA A 118 8.83 2.94 0.94
N ALA A 119 9.35 3.51 -0.15
CA ALA A 119 9.13 4.92 -0.51
C ALA A 119 7.65 5.23 -0.72
N THR A 120 6.90 4.30 -1.32
CA THR A 120 5.46 4.47 -1.59
C THR A 120 4.64 4.45 -0.30
N TYR A 121 4.95 3.53 0.61
CA TYR A 121 4.36 3.52 1.95
C TYR A 121 4.72 4.80 2.74
N HIS A 122 6.00 5.22 2.68
CA HIS A 122 6.47 6.43 3.35
C HIS A 122 5.78 7.70 2.84
N MET A 123 5.50 7.81 1.54
CA MET A 123 4.66 8.88 0.98
C MET A 123 3.26 8.88 1.62
N GLY A 124 2.67 7.69 1.83
CA GLY A 124 1.43 7.54 2.58
C GLY A 124 1.54 8.05 4.02
N GLN A 125 2.65 7.76 4.70
CA GLN A 125 2.92 8.26 6.06
C GLN A 125 3.00 9.79 6.12
N MET A 126 3.71 10.39 5.16
CA MET A 126 3.81 11.85 5.04
C MET A 126 2.42 12.49 4.95
N LEU A 127 1.59 12.04 4.02
CA LEU A 127 0.25 12.57 3.82
C LEU A 127 -0.66 12.26 5.03
N SER A 128 -0.49 11.10 5.66
CA SER A 128 -1.20 10.73 6.89
C SER A 128 -0.82 11.58 8.10
N SER A 129 0.30 12.30 8.04
CA SER A 129 0.78 13.20 9.09
C SER A 129 0.30 14.64 8.90
N CYS A 130 -0.30 14.98 7.74
CA CYS A 130 -0.85 16.31 7.48
C CYS A 130 -1.92 16.69 8.52
N PRO A 131 -2.05 17.97 8.90
CA PRO A 131 -3.05 18.40 9.87
C PRO A 131 -4.50 18.28 9.36
N ARG A 132 -4.71 18.19 8.05
CA ARG A 132 -6.03 18.18 7.43
C ARG A 132 -6.55 16.75 7.19
N LEU A 133 -7.84 16.54 7.43
CA LEU A 133 -8.48 15.23 7.39
C LEU A 133 -8.40 14.55 6.02
N VAL A 134 -8.58 15.30 4.91
CA VAL A 134 -8.54 14.73 3.55
C VAL A 134 -7.17 14.16 3.25
N GLU A 135 -6.12 14.94 3.46
CA GLU A 135 -4.74 14.54 3.25
C GLU A 135 -4.42 13.31 4.10
N ARG A 136 -4.97 13.22 5.33
CA ARG A 136 -4.82 12.02 6.16
C ARG A 136 -5.48 10.79 5.57
N LEU A 137 -6.70 10.93 5.07
CA LEU A 137 -7.43 9.85 4.40
C LEU A 137 -6.73 9.39 3.13
N ILE A 138 -6.22 10.34 2.34
CA ILE A 138 -5.39 10.06 1.17
C ILE A 138 -4.17 9.25 1.62
N GLY A 139 -3.39 9.75 2.58
CA GLY A 139 -2.20 9.07 3.08
C GLY A 139 -2.49 7.65 3.58
N THR A 140 -3.59 7.47 4.31
CA THR A 140 -4.06 6.16 4.77
C THR A 140 -4.40 5.23 3.61
N ALA A 141 -5.09 5.72 2.59
CA ALA A 141 -5.38 4.94 1.38
C ALA A 141 -4.09 4.52 0.66
N LEU A 142 -3.08 5.39 0.60
CA LEU A 142 -1.79 5.07 -0.03
C LEU A 142 -0.98 4.05 0.78
N LYS A 143 -0.96 4.15 2.12
CA LYS A 143 -0.38 3.13 3.00
C LYS A 143 -1.01 1.77 2.69
N SER A 144 -2.35 1.70 2.73
CA SER A 144 -3.10 0.47 2.44
C SER A 144 -2.87 -0.08 1.03
N ALA A 145 -2.73 0.79 0.02
CA ALA A 145 -2.46 0.36 -1.35
C ALA A 145 -1.01 -0.18 -1.55
N SER A 146 -0.06 0.30 -0.75
CA SER A 146 1.36 -0.08 -0.80
C SER A 146 1.66 -1.39 -0.06
N LEU A 147 0.97 -1.62 1.06
CA LEU A 147 1.20 -2.76 1.96
C LEU A 147 1.25 -4.13 1.25
N PRO A 148 0.31 -4.48 0.36
CA PRO A 148 0.35 -5.79 -0.30
C PRO A 148 1.61 -5.99 -1.16
N GLY A 149 2.23 -4.92 -1.68
CA GLY A 149 3.50 -5.03 -2.39
C GLY A 149 4.65 -5.38 -1.45
N ILE A 150 4.70 -4.76 -0.26
CA ILE A 150 5.70 -5.08 0.78
C ILE A 150 5.46 -6.50 1.32
N GLU A 151 4.21 -6.91 1.47
CA GLU A 151 3.84 -8.28 1.86
C GLU A 151 4.34 -9.31 0.85
N ILE A 152 4.09 -9.10 -0.45
CA ILE A 152 4.64 -9.95 -1.52
C ILE A 152 6.17 -10.01 -1.40
N TYR A 153 6.83 -8.86 -1.21
CA TYR A 153 8.29 -8.83 -1.07
C TYR A 153 8.78 -9.67 0.14
N ALA A 154 8.22 -9.39 1.32
CA ALA A 154 8.64 -10.01 2.57
C ALA A 154 8.37 -11.52 2.60
N LEU A 155 7.21 -11.95 2.14
CA LEU A 155 6.78 -13.34 2.28
C LEU A 155 7.18 -14.23 1.10
N ASN A 156 7.41 -13.63 -0.09
CA ASN A 156 7.60 -14.35 -1.34
C ASN A 156 8.92 -14.04 -2.07
N ALA A 157 9.47 -12.83 -1.96
CA ALA A 157 10.74 -12.51 -2.62
C ALA A 157 11.96 -12.83 -1.75
N CYS A 158 11.86 -12.70 -0.43
CA CYS A 158 12.96 -13.01 0.49
C CYS A 158 13.20 -14.52 0.59
N GLU A 159 14.47 -14.94 0.51
CA GLU A 159 14.89 -16.35 0.58
C GLU A 159 15.93 -16.59 1.68
N SER A 160 16.66 -15.54 2.06
CA SER A 160 17.80 -15.64 2.97
C SER A 160 17.61 -14.81 4.24
N LYS A 161 18.33 -15.21 5.30
CA LYS A 161 18.35 -14.50 6.58
C LYS A 161 18.66 -13.01 6.42
N SER A 162 19.66 -12.67 5.61
CA SER A 162 20.08 -11.28 5.38
C SER A 162 19.03 -10.44 4.66
N GLU A 163 18.27 -11.02 3.72
CA GLU A 163 17.17 -10.29 3.04
C GLU A 163 16.05 -9.98 4.03
N PHE A 164 15.70 -10.93 4.90
CA PHE A 164 14.74 -10.68 5.97
C PHE A 164 15.23 -9.65 6.99
N GLU A 165 16.52 -9.63 7.32
CA GLU A 165 17.10 -8.60 8.18
C GLU A 165 16.95 -7.20 7.55
N GLN A 166 17.20 -7.06 6.24
CA GLN A 166 16.99 -5.81 5.50
C GLN A 166 15.52 -5.37 5.51
N VAL A 167 14.58 -6.27 5.20
CA VAL A 167 13.14 -5.94 5.25
C VAL A 167 12.72 -5.53 6.65
N ARG A 168 13.19 -6.25 7.67
CA ARG A 168 12.91 -5.93 9.07
C ARG A 168 13.39 -4.53 9.42
N GLU A 169 14.62 -4.15 9.06
CA GLU A 169 15.13 -2.80 9.27
C GLU A 169 14.27 -1.72 8.59
N VAL A 170 13.84 -1.97 7.35
CA VAL A 170 12.94 -1.09 6.63
C VAL A 170 11.59 -0.97 7.34
N LEU A 171 10.98 -2.07 7.75
CA LEU A 171 9.71 -2.08 8.48
C LEU A 171 9.81 -1.39 9.84
N GLU A 172 10.88 -1.62 10.60
CA GLU A 172 11.12 -0.93 11.88
C GLU A 172 11.26 0.58 11.68
N ARG A 173 11.99 1.01 10.63
CA ARG A 173 12.10 2.42 10.28
C ARG A 173 10.75 3.02 9.92
N LEU A 174 9.95 2.35 9.09
CA LEU A 174 8.60 2.80 8.74
C LEU A 174 7.71 2.85 9.98
N GLY A 175 7.76 1.85 10.86
CA GLY A 175 6.91 1.80 12.07
C GLY A 175 7.10 2.97 13.02
N LYS A 176 8.31 3.54 13.11
CA LYS A 176 8.60 4.74 13.94
C LYS A 176 7.80 5.97 13.54
N HIS A 177 7.27 6.00 12.33
CA HIS A 177 6.56 7.15 11.77
C HIS A 177 5.05 6.93 11.68
N ASN A 178 4.53 5.80 12.15
CA ASN A 178 3.09 5.58 12.24
C ASN A 178 2.54 6.35 13.44
N LEU A 179 1.90 7.48 13.15
CA LEU A 179 1.16 8.27 14.13
C LEU A 179 -0.20 7.61 14.40
N SER A 180 -0.38 7.07 15.60
CA SER A 180 -1.70 6.69 16.07
C SER A 180 -2.40 7.93 16.62
N LEU A 181 -3.58 8.25 16.07
CA LEU A 181 -4.42 9.31 16.59
C LEU A 181 -5.55 8.74 17.44
N THR A 182 -5.82 9.45 18.54
CA THR A 182 -7.04 9.30 19.32
C THR A 182 -8.24 9.90 18.59
N GLU A 183 -9.45 9.47 18.95
CA GLU A 183 -10.68 10.08 18.41
C GLU A 183 -10.76 11.58 18.71
N ASP A 184 -10.30 11.99 19.89
CA ASP A 184 -10.31 13.39 20.31
C ASP A 184 -9.35 14.24 19.48
N GLU A 185 -8.14 13.75 19.20
CA GLU A 185 -7.21 14.45 18.31
C GLU A 185 -7.83 14.67 16.93
N LEU A 186 -8.45 13.64 16.34
CA LEU A 186 -9.16 13.76 15.06
C LEU A 186 -10.30 14.79 15.11
N TYR A 187 -11.06 14.81 16.21
CA TYR A 187 -12.14 15.79 16.41
C TYR A 187 -11.62 17.23 16.49
N HIS A 188 -10.39 17.42 16.97
CA HIS A 188 -9.77 18.75 17.11
C HIS A 188 -9.02 19.23 15.87
N LEU A 189 -8.79 18.38 14.86
CA LEU A 189 -8.08 18.78 13.63
C LEU A 189 -8.83 19.84 12.80
N GLU A 190 -10.16 19.94 12.92
CA GLU A 190 -10.94 20.96 12.25
C GLU A 190 -11.56 21.94 13.26
N PRO A 191 -11.11 23.21 13.30
CA PRO A 191 -11.78 24.24 14.10
C PRO A 191 -13.14 24.58 13.46
N ALA A 192 -14.14 23.76 13.71
CA ALA A 192 -15.52 24.07 13.36
C ALA A 192 -16.03 25.21 14.27
N PRO A 193 -16.73 26.23 13.72
CA PRO A 193 -17.44 27.22 14.53
C PRO A 193 -18.36 26.54 15.54
N LEU A 194 -18.56 27.15 16.72
CA LEU A 194 -19.36 26.59 17.82
C LEU A 194 -20.75 26.11 17.35
N LEU A 195 -21.39 26.85 16.45
CA LEU A 195 -22.69 26.50 15.88
C LEU A 195 -22.66 25.23 15.01
N ALA A 196 -21.59 25.03 14.23
CA ALA A 196 -21.39 23.81 13.45
C ALA A 196 -21.13 22.59 14.35
N ARG A 197 -20.49 22.79 15.52
CA ARG A 197 -20.30 21.71 16.52
C ARG A 197 -21.63 21.27 17.15
N LEU A 198 -22.52 22.22 17.45
CA LEU A 198 -23.82 21.94 18.07
C LEU A 198 -24.80 21.22 17.12
N LEU A 199 -24.75 21.55 15.83
CA LEU A 199 -25.69 21.00 14.84
C LEU A 199 -25.27 19.64 14.26
N THR A 200 -24.08 19.12 14.58
CA THR A 200 -23.51 17.95 13.88
C THR A 200 -23.26 16.75 14.78
N ARG A 201 -24.29 16.22 15.43
CA ARG A 201 -24.24 14.87 16.05
C ARG A 201 -23.67 13.81 15.08
N GLY A 202 -23.96 13.92 13.77
CA GLY A 202 -23.42 13.02 12.74
C GLY A 202 -21.91 13.13 12.46
N ARG A 203 -21.20 14.17 12.93
CA ARG A 203 -19.74 14.27 12.69
C ARG A 203 -18.94 13.24 13.46
N ARG A 204 -19.37 12.86 14.68
CA ARG A 204 -18.65 11.85 15.49
C ARG A 204 -18.60 10.49 14.79
N GLU A 205 -19.69 10.08 14.15
CA GLU A 205 -19.74 8.83 13.39
C GLU A 205 -18.77 8.85 12.20
N ASN A 206 -18.66 9.98 11.50
CA ASN A 206 -17.68 10.15 10.42
C ASN A 206 -16.25 10.01 10.95
N TYR A 207 -15.89 10.68 12.06
CA TYR A 207 -14.54 10.55 12.64
C TYR A 207 -14.23 9.13 13.11
N ARG A 208 -15.22 8.42 13.67
CA ARG A 208 -15.08 7.00 14.02
C ARG A 208 -14.80 6.14 12.79
N MET A 209 -15.51 6.37 11.69
CA MET A 209 -15.27 5.65 10.43
C MET A 209 -13.86 5.95 9.88
N VAL A 210 -13.44 7.23 9.92
CA VAL A 210 -12.08 7.61 9.49
C VAL A 210 -11.03 6.93 10.37
N LYS A 211 -11.19 7.00 11.70
CA LYS A 211 -10.31 6.33 12.65
C LYS A 211 -10.24 4.83 12.39
N MET A 212 -11.39 4.18 12.19
CA MET A 212 -11.47 2.76 11.87
C MET A 212 -10.65 2.42 10.61
N VAL A 213 -10.77 3.20 9.53
CA VAL A 213 -9.98 2.98 8.31
C VAL A 213 -8.47 3.13 8.56
N MET A 214 -8.08 4.10 9.40
CA MET A 214 -6.69 4.27 9.82
C MET A 214 -6.20 3.07 10.66
N ASP A 215 -6.98 2.65 11.65
CA ASP A 215 -6.66 1.53 12.53
C ASP A 215 -6.60 0.19 11.75
N VAL A 216 -7.44 -0.01 10.73
CA VAL A 216 -7.34 -1.16 9.80
C VAL A 216 -5.99 -1.15 9.06
N SER A 217 -5.61 0.01 8.49
CA SER A 217 -4.34 0.17 7.77
C SER A 217 -3.14 -0.11 8.68
N ASP A 218 -3.17 0.41 9.91
CA ASP A 218 -2.13 0.21 10.91
C ASP A 218 -2.08 -1.25 11.37
N SER A 219 -3.24 -1.90 11.54
CA SER A 219 -3.31 -3.33 11.88
C SER A 219 -2.63 -4.19 10.83
N HIS A 220 -2.90 -3.96 9.54
CA HIS A 220 -2.22 -4.68 8.45
C HIS A 220 -0.70 -4.48 8.48
N PHE A 221 -0.23 -3.28 8.77
CA PHE A 221 1.20 -3.02 8.88
C PHE A 221 1.85 -3.77 10.05
N GLU A 222 1.22 -3.76 11.23
CA GLU A 222 1.72 -4.49 12.39
C GLU A 222 1.68 -6.01 12.21
N LEU A 223 0.62 -6.51 11.55
CA LEU A 223 0.55 -7.92 11.11
C LEU A 223 1.70 -8.28 10.18
N LEU A 224 2.03 -7.40 9.23
CA LEU A 224 3.15 -7.62 8.31
C LEU A 224 4.51 -7.63 9.04
N ARG A 225 4.71 -6.77 10.05
CA ARG A 225 5.91 -6.82 10.90
C ARG A 225 6.04 -8.15 11.62
N MET A 226 4.97 -8.59 12.26
CA MET A 226 4.92 -9.87 12.98
C MET A 226 5.11 -11.07 12.02
N ALA A 227 4.47 -11.04 10.86
CA ALA A 227 4.58 -12.05 9.82
C ALA A 227 6.00 -12.17 9.27
N THR A 228 6.65 -11.03 9.01
CA THR A 228 8.05 -10.98 8.55
C THR A 228 8.99 -11.59 9.59
N ALA A 229 8.80 -11.29 10.88
CA ALA A 229 9.55 -11.89 11.98
C ALA A 229 9.34 -13.42 12.04
N ALA A 230 8.09 -13.88 11.94
CA ALA A 230 7.77 -15.31 11.92
C ALA A 230 8.42 -16.03 10.72
N LYS A 231 8.37 -15.42 9.53
CA LYS A 231 8.97 -15.98 8.32
C LYS A 231 10.49 -16.02 8.39
N TYR A 232 11.13 -14.98 8.93
CA TYR A 232 12.56 -14.97 9.24
C TYR A 232 12.95 -16.14 10.12
N ARG A 233 12.21 -16.39 11.22
CA ARG A 233 12.47 -17.54 12.11
C ARG A 233 12.34 -18.87 11.37
N PHE A 234 11.30 -19.01 10.54
CA PHE A 234 11.10 -20.21 9.74
C PHE A 234 12.26 -20.45 8.77
N VAL A 235 12.77 -19.42 8.11
CA VAL A 235 13.94 -19.55 7.22
C VAL A 235 15.21 -19.88 8.00
N ALA A 236 15.40 -19.30 9.20
CA ALA A 236 16.58 -19.52 10.02
C ALA A 236 16.60 -20.88 10.75
N HIS A 237 15.43 -21.39 11.15
CA HIS A 237 15.32 -22.54 12.07
C HIS A 237 14.34 -23.63 11.61
N GLY A 238 13.69 -23.48 10.46
CA GLY A 238 12.72 -24.44 9.91
C GLY A 238 11.37 -24.48 10.64
N GLN A 239 11.14 -23.62 11.62
CA GLN A 239 9.92 -23.61 12.46
C GLN A 239 9.38 -22.19 12.67
N PHE A 240 8.05 -22.06 12.61
CA PHE A 240 7.37 -20.84 13.01
C PHE A 240 7.30 -20.70 14.53
N PRO A 241 7.22 -19.47 15.07
CA PRO A 241 6.82 -19.22 16.45
C PRO A 241 5.57 -20.01 16.86
N LYS A 242 5.59 -20.56 18.06
CA LYS A 242 4.48 -21.27 18.72
C LYS A 242 4.03 -20.56 19.99
N THR A 243 4.91 -19.78 20.62
CA THR A 243 4.61 -19.01 21.83
C THR A 243 5.06 -17.56 21.67
N VAL A 244 4.53 -16.67 22.52
CA VAL A 244 4.84 -15.23 22.51
C VAL A 244 6.33 -14.99 22.79
N GLU A 245 6.93 -15.79 23.66
CA GLU A 245 8.32 -15.68 24.07
C GLU A 245 9.28 -15.93 22.90
N GLU A 246 8.89 -16.77 21.94
CA GLU A 246 9.70 -17.05 20.74
C GLU A 246 9.76 -15.86 19.77
N PHE A 247 8.85 -14.88 19.90
CA PHE A 247 8.92 -13.61 19.15
C PHE A 247 9.84 -12.58 19.81
N ALA A 248 10.09 -12.67 21.11
CA ALA A 248 10.92 -11.69 21.84
C ALA A 248 12.30 -11.42 21.22
N PRO A 249 13.08 -12.44 20.74
CA PRO A 249 14.36 -12.15 20.08
C PRO A 249 14.21 -11.56 18.67
N LEU A 250 13.02 -11.64 18.07
CA LEU A 250 12.75 -11.21 16.69
C LEU A 250 12.21 -9.78 16.62
N LEU A 251 11.41 -9.42 17.63
CA LEU A 251 10.74 -8.14 17.79
C LEU A 251 11.16 -7.54 19.14
N ALA A 252 12.07 -6.57 19.11
CA ALA A 252 12.74 -6.05 20.31
C ALA A 252 11.77 -5.47 21.37
N GLN A 253 10.57 -5.05 20.96
CA GLN A 253 9.54 -4.49 21.83
C GLN A 253 8.45 -5.51 22.21
N GLY A 254 8.64 -6.79 21.87
CA GLY A 254 7.60 -7.80 21.95
C GLY A 254 6.65 -7.78 20.75
N LEU A 255 5.53 -8.47 20.87
CA LEU A 255 4.48 -8.45 19.86
C LEU A 255 3.89 -7.04 19.71
N PRO A 256 3.59 -6.58 18.48
CA PRO A 256 2.94 -5.30 18.30
C PRO A 256 1.55 -5.30 18.92
N ASN A 257 1.09 -4.13 19.37
CA ASN A 257 -0.26 -3.98 19.88
C ASN A 257 -1.26 -3.85 18.72
N ASP A 258 -2.39 -4.52 18.87
CA ASP A 258 -3.58 -4.38 18.04
C ASP A 258 -4.16 -2.94 18.19
N PRO A 259 -4.31 -2.19 17.10
CA PRO A 259 -4.92 -0.86 17.12
C PRO A 259 -6.31 -0.78 17.74
N PHE A 260 -7.11 -1.85 17.69
CA PHE A 260 -8.49 -1.89 18.20
C PHE A 260 -8.58 -2.24 19.68
N THR A 261 -7.76 -3.18 20.18
CA THR A 261 -7.83 -3.64 21.59
C THR A 261 -6.72 -3.11 22.49
N LYS A 262 -5.65 -2.56 21.89
CA LYS A 262 -4.41 -2.16 22.57
C LYS A 262 -3.68 -3.30 23.27
N LYS A 263 -4.09 -4.55 23.04
CA LYS A 263 -3.41 -5.78 23.49
C LYS A 263 -2.46 -6.26 22.38
N PRO A 264 -1.48 -7.12 22.69
CA PRO A 264 -0.68 -7.77 21.66
C PRO A 264 -1.52 -8.45 20.58
N LEU A 265 -1.07 -8.40 19.33
CA LEU A 265 -1.65 -9.16 18.21
C LEU A 265 -1.64 -10.66 18.49
N ASN A 266 -2.61 -11.38 17.91
CA ASN A 266 -2.76 -12.81 18.07
C ASN A 266 -2.14 -13.59 16.91
N PHE A 267 -1.87 -14.88 17.14
CA PHE A 267 -1.45 -15.78 16.08
C PHE A 267 -1.84 -17.24 16.33
N ILE A 268 -1.99 -17.98 15.23
CA ILE A 268 -2.27 -19.42 15.21
C ILE A 268 -1.19 -20.10 14.38
N SER A 269 -0.40 -20.97 15.01
CA SER A 269 0.65 -21.75 14.33
C SER A 269 0.11 -23.12 13.93
N THR A 270 0.20 -23.47 12.65
CA THR A 270 -0.24 -24.78 12.13
C THR A 270 0.94 -25.58 11.56
N SER A 271 0.66 -26.81 11.11
CA SER A 271 1.65 -27.62 10.39
C SER A 271 2.04 -27.02 9.05
N ASN A 272 1.25 -26.13 8.44
CA ASN A 272 1.47 -25.64 7.07
C ASN A 272 1.71 -24.12 6.97
N SER A 273 1.25 -23.35 7.95
CA SER A 273 1.32 -21.89 7.96
C SER A 273 1.32 -21.33 9.38
N LEU A 274 1.55 -20.04 9.50
CA LEU A 274 1.24 -19.26 10.70
C LEU A 274 0.28 -18.15 10.31
N LEU A 275 -0.81 -18.00 11.03
CA LEU A 275 -1.80 -16.96 10.81
C LEU A 275 -1.63 -15.89 11.87
N CYS A 276 -1.23 -14.68 11.48
CA CYS A 276 -1.26 -13.50 12.36
C CYS A 276 -2.63 -12.83 12.21
N TYR A 277 -3.23 -12.34 13.30
CA TYR A 277 -4.49 -11.60 13.18
C TYR A 277 -4.70 -10.53 14.26
N SER A 278 -5.47 -9.51 13.87
CA SER A 278 -6.08 -8.50 14.75
C SER A 278 -7.57 -8.81 14.88
N VAL A 279 -8.17 -8.51 16.03
CA VAL A 279 -9.61 -8.75 16.26
C VAL A 279 -10.53 -7.90 15.40
N GLY A 280 -9.97 -6.91 14.70
CA GLY A 280 -10.72 -6.06 13.79
C GLY A 280 -11.66 -5.06 14.46
N PRO A 281 -12.44 -4.34 13.63
CA PRO A 281 -13.23 -3.18 14.06
C PRO A 281 -14.38 -3.45 15.03
N ASP A 282 -14.98 -4.64 15.01
CA ASP A 282 -16.10 -4.99 15.90
C ASP A 282 -15.64 -5.41 17.30
N GLN A 283 -14.32 -5.60 17.49
CA GLN A 283 -13.67 -6.01 18.73
C GLN A 283 -14.15 -7.37 19.25
N ILE A 284 -14.64 -8.23 18.36
CA ILE A 284 -15.04 -9.60 18.67
C ILE A 284 -13.94 -10.51 18.11
N ASP A 285 -13.25 -11.25 18.98
CA ASP A 285 -12.22 -12.21 18.55
C ASP A 285 -12.91 -13.44 17.94
N ASP A 286 -12.89 -13.53 16.62
CA ASP A 286 -13.41 -14.68 15.87
C ASP A 286 -12.36 -15.79 15.69
N HIS A 287 -11.21 -15.69 16.37
CA HIS A 287 -10.10 -16.64 16.29
C HIS A 287 -9.65 -16.94 14.84
N ALA A 288 -9.64 -15.89 14.02
CA ALA A 288 -9.38 -15.87 12.60
C ALA A 288 -10.32 -16.75 11.75
N SER A 289 -11.49 -17.12 12.28
CA SER A 289 -12.49 -17.93 11.56
C SER A 289 -13.36 -17.11 10.60
N ILE A 290 -13.51 -15.81 10.85
CA ILE A 290 -14.24 -14.86 9.99
C ILE A 290 -13.26 -13.77 9.59
N GLN A 291 -13.00 -13.62 8.28
CA GLN A 291 -12.10 -12.58 7.78
C GLN A 291 -12.85 -11.28 7.54
N TYR A 292 -12.29 -10.18 8.05
CA TYR A 292 -12.76 -8.82 7.81
C TYR A 292 -12.78 -8.49 6.30
N ASP A 293 -13.94 -8.06 5.80
CA ASP A 293 -14.10 -7.58 4.42
C ASP A 293 -14.46 -6.08 4.40
N PRO A 294 -13.51 -5.18 4.05
CA PRO A 294 -13.78 -3.75 4.03
C PRO A 294 -14.81 -3.31 2.96
N THR A 295 -15.25 -4.20 2.07
CA THR A 295 -16.10 -3.84 0.94
C THR A 295 -17.59 -3.71 1.27
N ASN A 296 -18.05 -4.13 2.46
CA ASN A 296 -19.48 -4.11 2.81
C ASN A 296 -20.03 -2.72 3.17
N GLY A 297 -19.19 -1.69 3.24
CA GLY A 297 -19.63 -0.28 3.38
C GLY A 297 -20.11 0.11 4.78
N THR A 298 -20.00 -0.80 5.75
CA THR A 298 -20.20 -0.57 7.18
C THR A 298 -19.03 -1.16 7.96
N MET A 299 -18.96 -0.92 9.27
CA MET A 299 -18.15 -1.72 10.19
C MET A 299 -18.53 -3.19 9.94
N SER A 300 -17.60 -3.93 9.34
CA SER A 300 -17.79 -5.34 9.00
C SER A 300 -17.27 -6.17 10.14
N THR A 301 -17.89 -7.31 10.37
CA THR A 301 -17.45 -8.26 11.39
C THR A 301 -16.17 -8.96 10.95
N GLY A 302 -15.46 -9.54 11.92
CA GLY A 302 -14.35 -10.44 11.68
C GLY A 302 -12.97 -9.83 11.86
N ASP A 303 -12.00 -10.74 11.85
CA ASP A 303 -10.60 -10.48 12.13
C ASP A 303 -9.85 -10.02 10.89
N ILE A 304 -8.86 -9.14 11.09
CA ILE A 304 -7.91 -8.78 10.04
C ILE A 304 -6.80 -9.81 10.06
N CYS A 305 -6.77 -10.67 9.06
CA CYS A 305 -5.85 -11.81 9.01
C CYS A 305 -4.73 -11.61 7.98
N LEU A 306 -3.55 -12.14 8.29
CA LEU A 306 -2.43 -12.28 7.37
C LEU A 306 -1.79 -13.66 7.54
N GLU A 307 -1.85 -14.48 6.49
CA GLU A 307 -1.28 -15.82 6.49
C GLU A 307 0.19 -15.80 6.06
N VAL A 308 1.02 -16.51 6.82
CA VAL A 308 2.45 -16.73 6.54
C VAL A 308 2.62 -18.18 6.08
N PRO A 309 2.66 -18.44 4.76
CA PRO A 309 2.75 -19.81 4.28
C PRO A 309 4.18 -20.33 4.43
N ARG A 310 4.35 -21.65 4.68
CA ARG A 310 5.69 -22.27 4.69
C ARG A 310 6.33 -22.19 3.31
N LYS A 311 5.57 -22.61 2.29
CA LYS A 311 5.96 -22.49 0.88
C LYS A 311 5.57 -21.11 0.38
N ARG A 312 6.42 -20.52 -0.45
CA ARG A 312 6.11 -19.24 -1.08
C ARG A 312 4.95 -19.44 -2.06
N GLU A 313 4.02 -18.51 -2.06
CA GLU A 313 2.94 -18.44 -3.04
C GLU A 313 3.50 -18.05 -4.41
N PHE A 314 4.39 -17.04 -4.43
CA PHE A 314 5.06 -16.51 -5.63
C PHE A 314 6.59 -16.69 -5.53
N PRO A 315 7.18 -17.77 -6.07
CA PRO A 315 8.60 -18.04 -5.89
C PRO A 315 9.48 -17.22 -6.84
N PHE A 316 9.67 -15.91 -6.56
CA PHE A 316 10.56 -15.06 -7.36
C PHE A 316 12.00 -15.57 -7.29
N PRO A 317 12.68 -15.86 -8.41
CA PRO A 317 14.08 -16.31 -8.41
C PRO A 317 15.07 -15.16 -8.13
N ARG A 318 16.19 -15.46 -7.46
CA ARG A 318 17.17 -14.44 -7.04
C ARG A 318 17.90 -13.79 -8.22
N GLY A 319 18.24 -14.58 -9.24
CA GLY A 319 18.91 -14.10 -10.45
C GLY A 319 17.98 -13.47 -11.48
N GLY A 320 16.71 -13.27 -11.13
CA GLY A 320 15.67 -12.98 -12.11
C GLY A 320 15.20 -14.24 -12.83
N LEU A 321 14.04 -14.13 -13.44
CA LEU A 321 13.41 -15.20 -14.19
C LEU A 321 13.87 -15.14 -15.64
N HIS A 322 14.36 -16.27 -16.13
CA HIS A 322 14.60 -16.53 -17.55
C HIS A 322 13.71 -17.69 -17.96
N SER A 323 13.13 -17.62 -19.15
CA SER A 323 12.19 -18.65 -19.60
C SER A 323 12.10 -18.65 -21.11
N ALA A 324 12.37 -19.80 -21.72
CA ALA A 324 12.38 -19.95 -23.17
C ALA A 324 10.97 -19.89 -23.78
N ASN A 325 9.93 -20.21 -23.00
CA ASN A 325 8.54 -20.20 -23.45
C ASN A 325 7.55 -20.05 -22.29
N LEU A 326 6.29 -19.75 -22.61
CA LEU A 326 5.22 -19.51 -21.62
C LEU A 326 4.93 -20.72 -20.72
N ALA A 327 5.13 -21.95 -21.20
CA ALA A 327 4.88 -23.14 -20.40
C ALA A 327 5.94 -23.31 -19.30
N GLU A 328 7.21 -23.02 -19.59
CA GLU A 328 8.27 -22.94 -18.58
C GLU A 328 8.01 -21.84 -17.55
N PHE A 329 7.61 -20.66 -18.01
CA PHE A 329 7.23 -19.55 -17.13
C PHE A 329 6.13 -19.94 -16.14
N ARG A 330 5.06 -20.57 -16.63
CA ARG A 330 3.95 -21.03 -15.78
C ARG A 330 4.36 -22.11 -14.79
N ARG A 331 5.37 -22.91 -15.10
CA ARG A 331 5.95 -23.86 -14.12
C ARG A 331 6.66 -23.15 -12.99
N ALA A 332 7.25 -21.98 -13.24
CA ALA A 332 7.87 -21.17 -12.19
C ALA A 332 6.84 -20.51 -11.28
N PHE A 333 5.62 -20.22 -11.77
CA PHE A 333 4.53 -19.61 -10.98
C PHE A 333 3.30 -20.52 -10.92
N PRO A 334 3.34 -21.60 -10.10
CA PRO A 334 2.27 -22.60 -10.06
C PRO A 334 0.94 -22.06 -9.50
N ASN A 335 0.97 -20.93 -8.78
CA ASN A 335 -0.22 -20.26 -8.22
C ASN A 335 -0.52 -18.94 -8.93
N ASP A 336 -0.21 -18.86 -10.23
CA ASP A 336 -0.26 -17.63 -11.02
C ASP A 336 0.68 -16.52 -10.49
N LEU A 337 0.62 -15.36 -11.13
CA LEU A 337 1.34 -14.15 -10.72
C LEU A 337 0.56 -13.41 -9.62
N PRO A 338 1.23 -12.49 -8.88
CA PRO A 338 0.54 -11.62 -7.95
C PRO A 338 -0.61 -10.83 -8.60
N PHE A 339 -1.57 -10.41 -7.77
CA PHE A 339 -2.73 -9.65 -8.24
C PHE A 339 -2.36 -8.33 -8.90
N ASP A 340 -2.99 -8.05 -10.03
CA ASP A 340 -2.87 -6.79 -10.75
C ASP A 340 -3.64 -5.69 -10.01
N PRO A 341 -2.97 -4.63 -9.49
CA PRO A 341 -3.66 -3.56 -8.78
C PRO A 341 -4.58 -2.70 -9.68
N PHE A 342 -4.46 -2.83 -11.01
CA PHE A 342 -5.31 -2.15 -11.98
C PHE A 342 -6.49 -3.00 -12.47
N ALA A 343 -6.52 -4.29 -12.16
CA ALA A 343 -7.64 -5.14 -12.55
C ALA A 343 -8.97 -4.69 -11.92
N SER A 344 -10.02 -4.62 -12.74
CA SER A 344 -11.39 -4.32 -12.29
C SER A 344 -12.04 -5.50 -11.54
N THR A 345 -11.51 -6.70 -11.78
CA THR A 345 -11.88 -7.96 -11.15
C THR A 345 -10.98 -8.21 -9.94
N ARG A 346 -11.56 -8.30 -8.74
CA ARG A 346 -10.83 -8.55 -7.49
C ARG A 346 -10.10 -9.89 -7.58
N GLY A 347 -8.82 -9.89 -7.21
CA GLY A 347 -7.99 -11.12 -7.18
C GLY A 347 -7.51 -11.57 -8.56
N LYS A 348 -7.67 -10.77 -9.61
CA LYS A 348 -7.13 -11.13 -10.92
C LYS A 348 -5.59 -10.98 -10.92
N PRO A 349 -4.82 -11.99 -11.36
CA PRO A 349 -3.37 -11.92 -11.43
C PRO A 349 -2.90 -10.99 -12.54
N LEU A 350 -1.63 -10.62 -12.51
CA LEU A 350 -0.94 -10.01 -13.66
C LEU A 350 -1.04 -10.92 -14.89
N GLY A 351 -1.16 -10.29 -16.06
CA GLY A 351 -1.28 -10.99 -17.33
C GLY A 351 0.06 -11.50 -17.85
N THR A 352 0.01 -12.55 -18.66
CA THR A 352 1.16 -13.08 -19.39
C THR A 352 0.79 -13.33 -20.84
N THR A 353 1.63 -12.93 -21.78
CA THR A 353 1.44 -13.24 -23.20
C THR A 353 2.76 -13.60 -23.89
N ALA A 354 2.71 -14.48 -24.88
CA ALA A 354 3.87 -14.85 -25.68
C ALA A 354 3.91 -13.98 -26.95
N THR A 355 5.12 -13.68 -27.42
CA THR A 355 5.32 -12.93 -28.67
C THR A 355 5.62 -13.86 -29.83
N VAL A 356 5.35 -13.38 -31.05
CA VAL A 356 5.76 -14.06 -32.29
C VAL A 356 7.27 -14.28 -32.34
N ALA A 357 8.06 -13.39 -31.72
CA ALA A 357 9.51 -13.47 -31.65
C ALA A 357 10.07 -14.33 -30.49
N GLY A 358 9.24 -15.12 -29.81
CA GLY A 358 9.68 -16.07 -28.78
C GLY A 358 9.99 -15.49 -27.39
N GLY A 359 9.69 -14.20 -27.15
CA GLY A 359 9.73 -13.59 -25.81
C GLY A 359 8.40 -13.72 -25.06
N ILE A 360 8.45 -13.61 -23.73
CA ILE A 360 7.27 -13.58 -22.85
C ILE A 360 7.13 -12.17 -22.30
N TYR A 361 5.93 -11.61 -22.35
CA TYR A 361 5.61 -10.38 -21.65
C TYR A 361 4.77 -10.68 -20.42
N ILE A 362 5.08 -9.96 -19.35
CA ILE A 362 4.26 -9.87 -18.15
C ILE A 362 3.70 -8.47 -18.12
N TYR A 363 2.40 -8.33 -17.91
CA TYR A 363 1.75 -7.03 -18.01
C TYR A 363 0.68 -6.82 -16.95
N SER A 364 0.43 -5.55 -16.69
CA SER A 364 -0.73 -5.03 -15.97
C SER A 364 -1.53 -4.17 -16.92
N TYR A 365 -2.86 -4.22 -16.77
CA TYR A 365 -3.81 -3.52 -17.64
C TYR A 365 -3.72 -1.98 -17.58
N GLY A 366 -2.95 -1.42 -16.64
CA GLY A 366 -2.77 0.02 -16.53
C GLY A 366 -4.03 0.77 -16.08
N PRO A 367 -3.95 2.10 -15.88
CA PRO A 367 -5.04 2.89 -15.30
C PRO A 367 -6.29 3.03 -16.18
N ASP A 368 -6.15 2.94 -17.51
CA ASP A 368 -7.20 3.32 -18.46
C ASP A 368 -7.98 2.15 -19.07
N LEU A 369 -7.49 0.92 -18.89
CA LEU A 369 -8.05 -0.21 -19.59
C LEU A 369 -9.29 -0.76 -18.88
N ASP A 370 -10.44 -0.70 -19.56
CA ASP A 370 -11.64 -1.42 -19.14
C ASP A 370 -11.51 -2.90 -19.52
N GLU A 371 -11.27 -3.76 -18.52
CA GLU A 371 -11.14 -5.22 -18.72
C GLU A 371 -12.30 -5.84 -19.50
N ARG A 372 -13.50 -5.22 -19.48
CA ARG A 372 -14.68 -5.71 -20.20
C ARG A 372 -14.55 -5.55 -21.72
N LYS A 373 -13.63 -4.71 -22.18
CA LYS A 373 -13.31 -4.53 -23.61
C LYS A 373 -12.29 -5.56 -24.09
N ILE A 374 -11.65 -6.29 -23.19
CA ILE A 374 -10.66 -7.30 -23.53
C ILE A 374 -11.42 -8.58 -23.88
N PRO A 375 -11.15 -9.20 -25.04
CA PRO A 375 -11.78 -10.45 -25.39
C PRO A 375 -11.56 -11.52 -24.31
N PRO A 376 -12.54 -12.43 -24.10
CA PRO A 376 -12.50 -13.41 -23.02
C PRO A 376 -11.25 -14.30 -23.08
N TYR A 377 -10.87 -14.83 -21.91
CA TYR A 377 -9.71 -15.69 -21.68
C TYR A 377 -9.40 -16.65 -22.86
N GLY A 378 -8.20 -16.55 -23.42
CA GLY A 378 -7.70 -17.45 -24.47
C GLY A 378 -7.27 -16.75 -25.76
N THR A 379 -7.72 -15.52 -26.00
CA THR A 379 -7.15 -14.68 -27.06
C THR A 379 -5.89 -13.97 -26.57
N SER A 380 -4.83 -13.97 -27.38
CA SER A 380 -3.60 -13.22 -27.09
C SER A 380 -3.93 -11.74 -26.87
N HIS A 381 -3.66 -11.21 -25.67
CA HIS A 381 -3.74 -9.77 -25.43
C HIS A 381 -2.62 -9.11 -26.24
N THR A 382 -3.00 -8.27 -27.19
CA THR A 382 -2.06 -7.44 -27.92
C THR A 382 -1.70 -6.27 -27.02
N LEU A 383 -0.47 -6.28 -26.51
CA LEU A 383 0.03 -5.17 -25.70
C LEU A 383 -0.06 -3.86 -26.49
N GLN A 384 -0.53 -2.83 -25.82
CA GLN A 384 -0.58 -1.49 -26.37
C GLN A 384 0.79 -0.80 -26.24
N VAL A 385 0.79 0.53 -26.32
CA VAL A 385 1.96 1.36 -26.03
C VAL A 385 2.36 1.18 -24.56
N GLN A 386 3.67 1.22 -24.27
CA GLN A 386 4.16 1.24 -22.89
C GLN A 386 3.59 2.45 -22.18
N TYR A 387 2.95 2.23 -21.03
CA TYR A 387 2.38 3.30 -20.24
C TYR A 387 3.42 4.40 -19.91
N ASP A 388 3.12 5.63 -20.34
CA ASP A 388 3.94 6.82 -20.12
C ASP A 388 3.09 8.00 -19.59
N PRO A 389 3.32 8.45 -18.34
CA PRO A 389 2.57 9.52 -17.72
C PRO A 389 3.01 10.95 -18.13
N THR A 390 3.92 11.12 -19.08
CA THR A 390 4.36 12.45 -19.57
C THR A 390 3.23 13.28 -20.17
N ASN A 391 2.22 12.65 -20.78
CA ASN A 391 1.03 13.31 -21.32
C ASN A 391 -0.13 13.42 -20.31
N GLY A 392 0.14 13.14 -19.04
CA GLY A 392 -0.86 12.99 -17.98
C GLY A 392 -0.77 11.61 -17.34
N ILE A 393 -1.07 11.50 -16.05
CA ILE A 393 -0.94 10.24 -15.27
C ILE A 393 -2.07 9.24 -15.62
N ILE A 394 -3.02 9.63 -16.45
CA ILE A 394 -4.05 8.77 -17.03
C ILE A 394 -3.73 8.76 -18.53
N SER A 395 -2.83 7.86 -18.91
CA SER A 395 -2.31 7.71 -20.26
C SER A 395 -2.63 6.30 -20.72
N GLU A 396 -3.06 6.16 -21.98
CA GLU A 396 -3.30 4.85 -22.56
C GLU A 396 -2.00 4.05 -22.56
N GLY A 397 -2.07 2.79 -22.14
CA GLY A 397 -0.95 1.87 -22.22
C GLY A 397 -0.93 0.81 -21.15
N ASP A 398 -0.24 -0.27 -21.47
CA ASP A 398 0.03 -1.36 -20.54
C ASP A 398 1.34 -1.07 -19.79
N LEU A 399 1.39 -1.47 -18.52
CA LEU A 399 2.65 -1.61 -17.81
C LEU A 399 3.17 -3.01 -18.10
N PHE A 400 4.34 -3.16 -18.72
CA PHE A 400 4.89 -4.49 -19.00
C PHE A 400 6.41 -4.57 -18.91
N ILE A 401 6.89 -5.79 -18.70
CA ILE A 401 8.29 -6.18 -18.87
C ILE A 401 8.41 -7.36 -19.84
N ARG A 402 9.55 -7.44 -20.51
CA ARG A 402 9.90 -8.57 -21.36
C ARG A 402 10.83 -9.51 -20.61
N ILE A 403 10.44 -10.78 -20.50
CA ILE A 403 11.31 -11.85 -20.04
C ILE A 403 12.09 -12.38 -21.23
N LEU A 404 13.42 -12.34 -21.09
CA LEU A 404 14.34 -12.88 -22.07
C LEU A 404 14.49 -14.41 -21.88
N PRO A 405 14.68 -15.16 -22.97
CA PRO A 405 14.90 -16.60 -22.92
C PRO A 405 16.16 -16.98 -22.13
#